data_AF-A0A9R1NRY3-F1
#
_entry.id   AF-A0A9R1NRY3-F1
#
_cell.length_a   1.000
_cell.length_b   1.000
_cell.length_c   1.000
_cell.angle_alpha   90.00
_cell.angle_beta   90.00
_cell.angle_gamma   90.00
#
_symmetry.space_group_name_H-M   'P 1'
#
loop_
_entity.id
_entity.type
_entity.pdbx_description
1 polymer ?
#
loop_
_entity_poly.entity_id
_entity_poly.type
_entity_poly.pdbx_seq_one_letter_code
_entity_poly.pdbx_strand_id
1 'polypeptide(L)'
;MGHFVPDIIVGAMVGLVVGWCFGPLAPIVSCWLAKASILHGFLQITVVAMAVSSQVFPYSTGAPKRVVLQHTFVTDASNIVESNYGFSVVDANSLEFVFNNAPEAAKWLKDNSELSLKEKYRSDRSTWVALYPVPFLFSGSLKFPAQTEEIRKHHQHFPQLVVQKTSSNNWNRRMHLQLSLGSLSEVWTTSLNITGPLSNWSFADNTLPAPQTVSGGPPSYICRLTGQSNENWSFWLEANSSEPLRIDVAVLDQFLVDSTKELKSLFPSWADMTVFTTFFSTYYL
;
A
#
# COMPACT_ATOMS: atom_id res chain seq x y z
N MET A 1 -9.73 36.11 -4.91
CA MET A 1 -9.25 36.55 -6.24
C MET A 1 -7.74 36.66 -6.15
N GLY A 2 -7.03 35.83 -6.92
CA GLY A 2 -5.58 35.61 -6.78
C GLY A 2 -4.73 36.76 -7.32
N HIS A 3 -3.53 36.90 -6.75
CA HIS A 3 -2.48 37.85 -7.12
C HIS A 3 -1.83 37.52 -8.47
N PHE A 4 -2.64 37.35 -9.51
CA PHE A 4 -2.18 36.99 -10.86
C PHE A 4 -1.29 38.07 -11.50
N VAL A 5 -1.57 39.35 -11.19
CA VAL A 5 -0.84 40.49 -11.75
C VAL A 5 0.55 40.68 -11.09
N PRO A 6 0.69 40.65 -9.75
CA PRO A 6 1.99 40.67 -9.10
C PRO A 6 2.94 39.54 -9.54
N ASP A 7 2.43 38.31 -9.68
CA ASP A 7 3.26 37.16 -10.04
C ASP A 7 3.80 37.24 -11.48
N ILE A 8 3.01 37.78 -12.41
CA ILE A 8 3.47 38.03 -13.79
C ILE A 8 4.56 39.09 -13.81
N ILE A 9 4.43 40.16 -13.02
CA ILE A 9 5.42 41.24 -12.95
C ILE A 9 6.74 40.72 -12.37
N VAL A 10 6.66 39.92 -11.29
CA VAL A 10 7.86 39.30 -10.69
C VAL A 10 8.49 38.31 -11.66
N GLY A 11 7.70 37.47 -12.33
CA GLY A 11 8.21 36.53 -13.33
C GLY A 11 8.89 37.24 -14.52
N ALA A 12 8.32 38.34 -14.99
CA ALA A 12 8.90 39.15 -16.06
C ALA A 12 10.21 39.83 -15.63
N MET A 13 10.26 40.39 -14.42
CA MET A 13 11.47 41.01 -13.85
C MET A 13 12.59 39.99 -13.66
N VAL A 14 12.29 38.82 -13.11
CA VAL A 14 13.26 37.73 -12.96
C VAL A 14 13.74 37.24 -14.32
N GLY A 15 12.84 37.05 -15.29
CA GLY A 15 13.19 36.66 -16.65
C GLY A 15 14.10 37.67 -17.36
N LEU A 16 13.84 38.96 -17.19
CA LEU A 16 14.68 40.04 -17.73
C LEU A 16 16.06 40.08 -17.08
N VAL A 17 16.13 39.99 -15.75
CA VAL A 17 17.41 40.01 -15.01
C VAL A 17 18.25 38.78 -15.35
N VAL A 18 17.64 37.59 -15.37
CA VAL A 18 18.34 36.35 -15.74
C VAL A 18 18.79 36.40 -17.20
N GLY A 19 17.92 36.85 -18.11
CA GLY A 19 18.26 37.01 -19.53
C GLY A 19 19.39 38.02 -19.78
N TRP A 20 19.43 39.13 -19.03
CA TRP A 20 20.46 40.15 -19.19
C TRP A 20 21.80 39.74 -18.56
N CYS A 21 21.76 39.05 -17.41
CA CYS A 21 22.97 38.59 -16.74
C CYS A 21 23.58 37.35 -17.41
N PHE A 22 22.75 36.39 -17.84
CA PHE A 22 23.22 35.11 -18.37
C PHE A 22 23.13 34.99 -19.89
N GLY A 23 22.33 35.82 -20.57
CA GLY A 23 22.23 35.82 -22.04
C GLY A 23 23.55 36.11 -22.76
N PRO A 24 24.37 37.08 -22.32
CA PRO A 24 25.69 37.33 -22.89
C PRO A 24 26.71 36.23 -22.57
N LEU A 25 26.50 35.50 -21.46
CA LEU A 25 27.34 34.39 -21.05
C LEU A 25 26.97 33.09 -21.78
N ALA A 26 25.71 32.91 -22.16
CA ALA A 26 25.21 31.70 -22.83
C ALA A 26 26.00 31.26 -24.08
N PRO A 27 26.37 32.14 -25.04
CA PRO A 27 27.17 31.73 -26.21
C PRO A 27 28.62 31.40 -25.84
N ILE A 28 29.19 32.06 -24.83
CA ILE A 28 30.57 31.80 -24.35
C ILE A 28 30.60 30.45 -23.60
N VAL A 29 29.63 30.22 -22.72
CA VAL A 29 29.42 28.98 -21.99
C VAL A 29 29.12 27.84 -22.96
N SER A 30 28.35 28.08 -24.03
CA SER A 30 28.10 27.13 -25.13
C SER A 30 29.39 26.75 -25.86
N CYS A 31 30.23 27.72 -26.27
CA CYS A 31 31.52 27.45 -26.90
C CYS A 31 32.52 26.73 -25.97
N TRP A 32 32.47 27.00 -24.65
CA TRP A 32 33.31 26.33 -23.66
C TRP A 32 32.82 24.92 -23.32
N LEU A 33 31.51 24.70 -23.13
CA LEU A 33 30.93 23.36 -22.93
C LEU A 33 31.02 22.47 -24.17
N ALA A 34 31.10 23.05 -25.37
CA ALA A 34 31.33 22.31 -26.61
C ALA A 34 32.72 21.65 -26.68
N LYS A 35 33.67 22.03 -25.82
CA LYS A 35 34.97 21.36 -25.73
C LYS A 35 34.82 20.06 -24.93
N ALA A 36 35.08 18.94 -25.62
CA ALA A 36 35.02 17.60 -25.04
C ALA A 36 35.84 17.45 -23.74
N SER A 37 36.95 18.17 -23.59
CA SER A 37 37.77 18.15 -22.37
C SER A 37 37.06 18.70 -21.13
N ILE A 38 36.27 19.77 -21.29
CA ILE A 38 35.50 20.38 -20.20
C ILE A 38 34.32 19.48 -19.84
N LEU A 39 33.65 18.91 -20.84
CA LEU A 39 32.58 17.94 -20.62
C LEU A 39 33.08 16.69 -19.88
N HIS A 40 34.25 16.16 -20.28
CA HIS A 40 34.91 15.07 -19.57
C HIS A 40 35.29 15.46 -18.14
N GLY A 41 35.82 16.67 -17.92
CA GLY A 41 36.12 17.18 -16.58
C GLY A 41 34.88 17.21 -15.68
N PHE A 42 33.77 17.77 -16.17
CA PHE A 42 32.50 17.78 -15.43
C PHE A 42 31.96 16.37 -15.18
N LEU A 43 32.07 15.47 -16.15
CA LEU A 43 31.69 14.07 -15.98
C LEU A 43 32.49 13.42 -14.84
N GLN A 44 33.82 13.60 -14.84
CA GLN A 44 34.69 13.07 -13.79
C GLN A 44 34.35 13.64 -12.41
N ILE A 45 34.13 14.95 -12.32
CA ILE A 45 33.70 15.60 -11.07
C ILE A 45 32.35 15.03 -10.60
N THR A 46 31.40 14.81 -11.52
CA THR A 46 30.09 14.25 -11.18
C THR A 46 30.22 12.79 -10.71
N VAL A 47 31.07 11.98 -11.35
CA VAL A 47 31.35 10.60 -10.94
C VAL A 47 32.00 10.57 -9.56
N VAL A 48 32.98 11.43 -9.30
CA VAL A 48 33.63 11.54 -7.98
C VAL A 48 32.64 12.03 -6.93
N ALA A 49 31.84 13.05 -7.23
CA ALA A 49 30.82 13.57 -6.32
C ALA A 49 29.76 12.50 -6.00
N MET A 50 29.31 11.72 -7.00
CA MET A 50 28.44 10.57 -6.78
C MET A 50 29.11 9.50 -5.93
N ALA A 51 30.38 9.18 -6.18
CA ALA A 51 31.12 8.18 -5.42
C ALA A 51 31.27 8.60 -3.94
N VAL A 52 31.62 9.86 -3.67
CA VAL A 52 31.69 10.41 -2.31
C VAL A 52 30.31 10.44 -1.66
N SER A 53 29.29 10.90 -2.39
CA SER A 53 27.91 10.93 -1.88
C SER A 53 27.38 9.52 -1.57
N SER A 54 27.78 8.49 -2.33
CA SER A 54 27.34 7.11 -2.12
C SER A 54 27.91 6.46 -0.86
N GLN A 55 29.00 7.01 -0.31
CA GLN A 55 29.58 6.56 0.96
C GLN A 55 28.82 7.12 2.17
N VAL A 56 28.03 8.18 1.98
CA VAL A 56 27.22 8.76 3.04
C VAL A 56 25.93 7.96 3.13
N PHE A 57 25.56 7.55 4.35
CA PHE A 57 24.31 6.85 4.58
C PHE A 57 23.13 7.73 4.12
N PRO A 58 22.25 7.24 3.23
CA PRO A 58 21.32 8.09 2.50
C PRO A 58 20.12 8.58 3.33
N TYR A 59 19.93 8.08 4.56
CA TYR A 59 18.76 8.38 5.38
C TYR A 59 19.12 9.00 6.72
N SER A 60 18.19 9.81 7.23
CA SER A 60 18.26 10.42 8.56
C SER A 60 16.85 10.62 9.09
N THR A 61 16.71 11.10 10.32
CA THR A 61 15.38 11.47 10.87
C THR A 61 14.71 12.60 10.10
N GLY A 62 15.49 13.50 9.46
CA GLY A 62 14.97 14.58 8.60
C GLY A 62 14.67 14.16 7.16
N ALA A 63 15.18 13.00 6.74
CA ALA A 63 14.92 12.40 5.43
C ALA A 63 14.81 10.88 5.60
N PRO A 64 13.69 10.39 6.18
CA PRO A 64 13.60 9.00 6.58
C PRO A 64 13.28 8.08 5.41
N LYS A 65 13.74 6.83 5.54
CA LYS A 65 13.29 5.71 4.71
C LYS A 65 11.85 5.37 5.09
N ARG A 66 10.93 5.38 4.12
CA ARG A 66 9.53 5.01 4.38
C ARG A 66 9.35 3.50 4.21
N VAL A 67 9.01 2.84 5.31
CA VAL A 67 8.73 1.40 5.35
C VAL A 67 7.29 1.20 5.79
N VAL A 68 6.58 0.31 5.10
CA VAL A 68 5.22 -0.07 5.45
C VAL A 68 5.24 -1.50 5.99
N LEU A 69 4.68 -1.69 7.18
CA LEU A 69 4.49 -2.99 7.82
C LEU A 69 2.99 -3.25 8.00
N GLN A 70 2.51 -4.33 7.38
CA GLN A 70 1.15 -4.82 7.53
C GLN A 70 1.18 -6.15 8.28
N HIS A 71 0.58 -6.21 9.46
CA HIS A 71 0.32 -7.49 10.13
C HIS A 71 -1.03 -8.03 9.64
N THR A 72 -1.01 -9.07 8.82
CA THR A 72 -2.20 -9.66 8.22
C THR A 72 -2.64 -10.91 8.97
N PHE A 73 -3.88 -10.92 9.43
CA PHE A 73 -4.57 -12.12 9.92
C PHE A 73 -5.56 -12.59 8.86
N VAL A 74 -5.32 -13.78 8.31
CA VAL A 74 -6.25 -14.42 7.38
C VAL A 74 -7.29 -15.16 8.20
N THR A 75 -8.56 -14.81 8.00
CA THR A 75 -9.68 -15.41 8.72
C THR A 75 -10.53 -16.28 7.81
N ASP A 76 -10.99 -17.40 8.38
CA ASP A 76 -12.05 -18.24 7.83
C ASP A 76 -13.19 -18.27 8.84
N ALA A 77 -14.30 -17.62 8.47
CA ALA A 77 -15.39 -17.28 9.38
C ALA A 77 -14.88 -16.61 10.68
N SER A 78 -14.97 -17.30 11.81
CA SER A 78 -14.55 -16.79 13.12
C SER A 78 -13.15 -17.23 13.55
N ASN A 79 -12.43 -17.97 12.71
CA ASN A 79 -11.11 -18.53 13.04
C ASN A 79 -10.00 -17.83 12.27
N ILE A 80 -8.83 -17.69 12.90
CA ILE A 80 -7.61 -17.25 12.23
C ILE A 80 -6.91 -18.49 11.68
N VAL A 81 -6.71 -18.52 10.38
CA VAL A 81 -6.06 -19.63 9.67
C VAL A 81 -4.57 -19.36 9.50
N GLU A 82 -4.21 -18.11 9.23
CA GLU A 82 -2.84 -17.72 8.94
C GLU A 82 -2.56 -16.30 9.48
N SER A 83 -1.32 -16.02 9.85
CA SER A 83 -0.87 -14.71 10.31
C SER A 83 0.49 -14.41 9.69
N ASN A 84 0.68 -13.19 9.18
CA ASN A 84 1.91 -12.81 8.49
C ASN A 84 2.25 -11.33 8.61
N TYR A 85 3.55 -11.03 8.62
CA TYR A 85 4.09 -9.69 8.42
C TYR A 85 4.38 -9.43 6.94
N GLY A 86 3.70 -8.45 6.36
CA GLY A 86 3.98 -7.90 5.05
C GLY A 86 4.83 -6.63 5.17
N PHE A 87 5.98 -6.60 4.53
CA PHE A 87 6.82 -5.40 4.43
C PHE A 87 6.82 -4.85 3.02
N SER A 88 6.83 -3.54 2.89
CA SER A 88 7.00 -2.86 1.61
C SER A 88 7.70 -1.52 1.78
N VAL A 89 8.23 -0.98 0.68
CA VAL A 89 8.93 0.31 0.62
C VAL A 89 8.35 1.15 -0.50
N VAL A 90 8.33 2.47 -0.33
CA VAL A 90 7.67 3.41 -1.28
C VAL A 90 8.69 4.17 -2.15
N ASP A 91 9.97 3.91 -1.93
CA ASP A 91 11.12 4.65 -2.45
C ASP A 91 12.20 3.70 -3.01
N ALA A 92 13.26 4.28 -3.60
CA ALA A 92 14.15 3.56 -4.51
C ALA A 92 14.97 2.41 -3.87
N ASN A 93 15.40 2.54 -2.62
CA ASN A 93 16.20 1.48 -1.98
C ASN A 93 15.31 0.28 -1.60
N SER A 94 15.79 -0.94 -1.83
CA SER A 94 14.97 -2.14 -1.60
C SER A 94 14.77 -2.48 -0.11
N LEU A 95 13.87 -3.42 0.18
CA LEU A 95 13.75 -4.02 1.51
C LEU A 95 15.03 -4.73 1.96
N GLU A 96 15.81 -5.29 1.02
CA GLU A 96 17.12 -5.87 1.32
C GLU A 96 18.07 -4.83 1.91
N PHE A 97 18.12 -3.62 1.35
CA PHE A 97 18.88 -2.51 1.95
C PHE A 97 18.42 -2.22 3.38
N VAL A 98 17.11 -2.20 3.61
CA VAL A 98 16.55 -1.92 4.96
C VAL A 98 17.00 -2.98 5.95
N PHE A 99 16.81 -4.27 5.65
CA PHE A 99 17.16 -5.36 6.57
C PHE A 99 18.67 -5.51 6.77
N ASN A 100 19.49 -5.18 5.77
CA ASN A 100 20.95 -5.15 5.92
C ASN A 100 21.42 -4.03 6.88
N ASN A 101 20.65 -2.94 7.00
CA ASN A 101 20.96 -1.81 7.87
C ASN A 101 20.11 -1.77 9.15
N ALA A 102 19.25 -2.77 9.37
CA ALA A 102 18.42 -2.96 10.57
C ALA A 102 18.63 -4.40 11.10
N PRO A 103 19.84 -4.74 11.59
CA PRO A 103 20.20 -6.11 11.92
C PRO A 103 19.39 -6.70 13.08
N GLU A 104 18.94 -5.86 14.02
CA GLU A 104 18.09 -6.29 15.15
C GLU A 104 16.72 -6.78 14.67
N ALA A 105 16.06 -6.00 13.81
CA ALA A 105 14.79 -6.39 13.20
C ALA A 105 14.95 -7.63 12.31
N ALA A 106 16.00 -7.69 11.49
CA ALA A 106 16.28 -8.84 10.64
C ALA A 106 16.56 -10.12 11.47
N LYS A 107 17.30 -9.99 12.58
CA LYS A 107 17.55 -11.10 13.50
C LYS A 107 16.27 -11.55 14.18
N TRP A 108 15.46 -10.63 14.69
CA TRP A 108 14.18 -10.97 15.32
C TRP A 108 13.26 -11.69 14.35
N LEU A 109 13.16 -11.23 13.10
CA LEU A 109 12.39 -11.91 12.06
C LEU A 109 12.97 -13.29 11.75
N LYS A 110 14.29 -13.46 11.73
CA LYS A 110 14.92 -14.77 11.48
C LYS A 110 14.74 -15.75 12.66
N ASP A 111 14.75 -15.24 13.88
CA ASP A 111 14.60 -16.05 15.08
C ASP A 111 13.13 -16.46 15.30
N ASN A 112 12.18 -15.62 14.86
CA ASN A 112 10.73 -15.86 14.99
C ASN A 112 10.05 -16.35 13.70
N SER A 113 10.73 -16.33 12.55
CA SER A 113 10.20 -16.73 11.24
C SER A 113 11.33 -17.18 10.30
N GLU A 114 11.01 -17.82 9.18
CA GLU A 114 12.00 -18.15 8.16
C GLU A 114 12.36 -16.90 7.32
N LEU A 115 13.20 -16.01 7.84
CA LEU A 115 13.67 -14.86 7.06
C LEU A 115 14.47 -15.34 5.84
N SER A 116 13.87 -15.22 4.67
CA SER A 116 14.51 -15.52 3.40
C SER A 116 14.08 -14.48 2.36
N LEU A 117 15.06 -13.84 1.73
CA LEU A 117 14.85 -12.84 0.67
C LEU A 117 14.59 -13.47 -0.71
N LYS A 118 14.44 -14.81 -0.78
CA LYS A 118 14.17 -15.55 -2.01
C LYS A 118 12.76 -15.24 -2.55
N GLU A 119 12.57 -15.38 -3.85
CA GLU A 119 11.35 -15.01 -4.59
C GLU A 119 10.03 -15.60 -4.04
N LYS A 120 10.08 -16.71 -3.30
CA LYS A 120 8.91 -17.33 -2.63
C LYS A 120 8.20 -16.41 -1.63
N TYR A 121 8.86 -15.36 -1.16
CA TYR A 121 8.34 -14.42 -0.16
C TYR A 121 7.78 -13.12 -0.75
N ARG A 122 7.70 -12.98 -2.09
CA ARG A 122 7.05 -11.81 -2.69
C ARG A 122 5.55 -11.82 -2.39
N SER A 123 5.06 -10.78 -1.73
CA SER A 123 3.61 -10.64 -1.48
C SER A 123 2.90 -10.18 -2.75
N ASP A 124 1.75 -10.80 -3.03
CA ASP A 124 0.90 -10.42 -4.16
C ASP A 124 0.22 -9.07 -3.86
N ARG A 125 0.02 -8.24 -4.89
CA ARG A 125 -0.69 -6.96 -4.78
C ARG A 125 -2.08 -7.13 -4.16
N SER A 126 -2.69 -8.30 -4.33
CA SER A 126 -3.97 -8.67 -3.70
C SER A 126 -3.93 -8.66 -2.16
N THR A 127 -2.76 -8.80 -1.54
CA THR A 127 -2.62 -8.76 -0.07
C THR A 127 -2.72 -7.35 0.52
N TRP A 128 -2.56 -6.31 -0.31
CA TRP A 128 -2.61 -4.89 0.10
C TRP A 128 -3.94 -4.21 -0.25
N VAL A 129 -4.99 -4.99 -0.56
CA VAL A 129 -6.32 -4.46 -0.97
C VAL A 129 -6.95 -3.55 0.09
N ALA A 130 -6.59 -3.72 1.37
CA ALA A 130 -6.96 -2.81 2.45
C ALA A 130 -6.55 -1.34 2.18
N LEU A 131 -5.44 -1.12 1.44
CA LEU A 131 -4.91 0.20 1.08
C LEU A 131 -5.43 0.74 -0.26
N TYR A 132 -6.54 0.22 -0.78
CA TYR A 132 -7.17 0.76 -1.98
C TYR A 132 -7.39 2.29 -1.87
N PRO A 133 -7.01 3.11 -2.89
CA PRO A 133 -6.68 2.77 -4.28
C PRO A 133 -5.19 2.65 -4.61
N VAL A 134 -4.30 2.57 -3.61
CA VAL A 134 -2.84 2.57 -3.84
C VAL A 134 -2.12 1.22 -3.67
N PRO A 135 -2.75 0.02 -3.79
CA PRO A 135 -2.04 -1.24 -3.60
C PRO A 135 -0.93 -1.46 -4.64
N PHE A 136 -0.97 -0.76 -5.79
CA PHE A 136 0.08 -0.84 -6.81
C PHE A 136 1.44 -0.34 -6.36
N LEU A 137 1.49 0.55 -5.36
CA LEU A 137 2.76 1.09 -4.84
C LEU A 137 3.57 0.03 -4.09
N PHE A 138 2.98 -1.13 -3.77
CA PHE A 138 3.61 -2.15 -2.94
C PHE A 138 4.07 -3.37 -3.73
N SER A 139 4.27 -3.24 -5.06
CA SER A 139 4.86 -4.28 -5.90
C SER A 139 6.34 -4.48 -5.54
N GLY A 140 6.69 -5.61 -4.90
CA GLY A 140 8.06 -5.87 -4.39
C GLY A 140 8.14 -6.07 -2.89
N SER A 141 6.99 -6.10 -2.22
CA SER A 141 6.82 -6.46 -0.81
C SER A 141 7.30 -7.87 -0.46
N LEU A 142 7.76 -8.05 0.78
CA LEU A 142 8.11 -9.34 1.37
C LEU A 142 7.05 -9.77 2.39
N LYS A 143 6.77 -11.06 2.48
CA LYS A 143 5.83 -11.66 3.44
C LYS A 143 6.60 -12.61 4.37
N PHE A 144 6.36 -12.56 5.67
CA PHE A 144 6.96 -13.46 6.67
C PHE A 144 5.88 -14.05 7.58
N PRO A 145 5.94 -15.34 7.96
CA PRO A 145 5.02 -15.92 8.92
C PRO A 145 5.05 -15.19 10.27
N ALA A 146 3.90 -15.13 10.94
CA ALA A 146 3.73 -14.52 12.25
C ALA A 146 2.84 -15.38 13.16
N GLN A 147 2.83 -15.09 14.46
CA GLN A 147 2.00 -15.80 15.43
C GLN A 147 0.51 -15.44 15.27
N THR A 148 -0.37 -16.42 15.50
CA THR A 148 -1.83 -16.28 15.35
C THR A 148 -2.57 -16.00 16.65
N GLU A 149 -2.00 -16.41 17.80
CA GLU A 149 -2.74 -16.47 19.07
C GLU A 149 -2.84 -15.12 19.79
N GLU A 150 -1.92 -14.20 19.54
CA GLU A 150 -1.84 -12.95 20.30
C GLU A 150 -3.06 -12.06 20.09
N ILE A 151 -3.56 -11.95 18.86
CA ILE A 151 -4.71 -11.11 18.54
C ILE A 151 -6.00 -11.60 19.22
N ARG A 152 -6.11 -12.91 19.53
CA ARG A 152 -7.24 -13.49 20.26
C ARG A 152 -7.32 -12.99 21.71
N LYS A 153 -6.22 -12.48 22.28
CA LYS A 153 -6.21 -11.84 23.61
C LYS A 153 -6.90 -10.48 23.59
N HIS A 154 -6.95 -9.83 22.43
CA HIS A 154 -7.46 -8.46 22.27
C HIS A 154 -8.84 -8.42 21.61
N HIS A 155 -9.14 -9.35 20.69
CA HIS A 155 -10.43 -9.41 19.99
C HIS A 155 -11.04 -10.80 20.10
N GLN A 156 -12.34 -10.83 20.42
CA GLN A 156 -13.12 -12.06 20.54
C GLN A 156 -13.81 -12.44 19.22
N HIS A 157 -14.23 -11.42 18.46
CA HIS A 157 -14.97 -11.60 17.21
C HIS A 157 -14.24 -10.87 16.09
N PHE A 158 -13.97 -11.57 15.00
CA PHE A 158 -13.29 -11.03 13.83
C PHE A 158 -14.30 -10.61 12.75
N PRO A 159 -13.89 -9.75 11.80
CA PRO A 159 -14.77 -9.36 10.70
C PRO A 159 -15.28 -10.56 9.91
N GLN A 160 -16.57 -10.55 9.61
CA GLN A 160 -17.23 -11.65 8.92
C GLN A 160 -18.29 -11.14 7.95
N LEU A 161 -18.34 -11.77 6.78
CA LEU A 161 -19.42 -11.63 5.81
C LEU A 161 -20.38 -12.83 5.92
N VAL A 162 -21.67 -12.56 6.02
CA VAL A 162 -22.74 -13.57 6.13
C VAL A 162 -23.77 -13.35 5.04
N VAL A 163 -24.21 -14.44 4.41
CA VAL A 163 -25.35 -14.43 3.47
C VAL A 163 -26.65 -14.52 4.24
N GLN A 164 -27.49 -13.49 4.15
CA GLN A 164 -28.80 -13.48 4.81
C GLN A 164 -29.88 -14.14 3.95
N LYS A 165 -29.89 -13.81 2.66
CA LYS A 165 -30.92 -14.29 1.73
C LYS A 165 -30.37 -14.32 0.32
N THR A 166 -30.68 -15.40 -0.38
CA THR A 166 -30.44 -15.51 -1.83
C THR A 166 -31.78 -15.58 -2.54
N SER A 167 -31.97 -14.73 -3.55
CA SER A 167 -33.11 -14.78 -4.45
C SER A 167 -32.61 -14.95 -5.87
N SER A 168 -33.08 -15.97 -6.57
CA SER A 168 -32.75 -16.22 -7.96
C SER A 168 -34.00 -16.10 -8.82
N ASN A 169 -33.92 -15.30 -9.87
CA ASN A 169 -34.81 -15.39 -11.03
C ASN A 169 -34.05 -16.07 -12.18
N ASN A 170 -34.74 -16.51 -13.23
CA ASN A 170 -34.18 -17.34 -14.32
C ASN A 170 -32.85 -16.82 -14.95
N TRP A 171 -32.52 -15.53 -14.83
CA TRP A 171 -31.27 -14.95 -15.32
C TRP A 171 -30.39 -14.26 -14.27
N ASN A 172 -30.94 -13.82 -13.14
CA ASN A 172 -30.18 -13.03 -12.16
C ASN A 172 -30.28 -13.65 -10.77
N ARG A 173 -29.15 -13.69 -10.08
CA ARG A 173 -29.02 -14.14 -8.70
C ARG A 173 -28.66 -12.96 -7.83
N ARG A 174 -29.56 -12.57 -6.93
CA ARG A 174 -29.33 -11.51 -5.94
C ARG A 174 -29.07 -12.11 -4.57
N MET A 175 -27.97 -11.69 -3.96
CA MET A 175 -27.52 -12.13 -2.63
C MET A 175 -27.54 -10.93 -1.70
N HIS A 176 -28.30 -11.04 -0.61
CA HIS A 176 -28.29 -10.09 0.49
C HIS A 176 -27.24 -10.51 1.50
N LEU A 177 -26.30 -9.61 1.75
CA LEU A 177 -25.12 -9.83 2.55
C LEU A 177 -25.12 -8.90 3.75
N GLN A 178 -24.51 -9.38 4.82
CA GLN A 178 -24.28 -8.62 6.04
C GLN A 178 -22.81 -8.73 6.42
N LEU A 179 -22.14 -7.59 6.50
CA LEU A 179 -20.76 -7.47 6.96
C LEU A 179 -20.78 -7.00 8.42
N SER A 180 -20.18 -7.80 9.30
CA SER A 180 -19.88 -7.40 10.67
C SER A 180 -18.38 -7.08 10.78
N LEU A 181 -18.03 -5.98 11.44
CA LEU A 181 -16.64 -5.64 11.76
C LEU A 181 -16.15 -6.32 13.04
N GLY A 182 -16.99 -7.11 13.71
CA GLY A 182 -16.64 -7.83 14.93
C GLY A 182 -16.34 -6.90 16.10
N SER A 183 -15.35 -7.27 16.91
CA SER A 183 -14.92 -6.52 18.10
C SER A 183 -13.73 -5.60 17.83
N LEU A 184 -13.54 -5.15 16.59
CA LEU A 184 -12.45 -4.23 16.23
C LEU A 184 -12.75 -2.81 16.70
N SER A 185 -11.74 -2.15 17.29
CA SER A 185 -11.91 -0.85 17.95
C SER A 185 -11.42 0.33 17.12
N GLU A 186 -10.41 0.17 16.26
CA GLU A 186 -9.73 1.27 15.58
C GLU A 186 -9.78 1.10 14.04
N VAL A 187 -10.95 0.68 13.54
CA VAL A 187 -11.16 0.42 12.11
C VAL A 187 -11.04 1.71 11.32
N TRP A 188 -10.04 1.75 10.43
CA TRP A 188 -9.84 2.88 9.54
C TRP A 188 -10.64 2.72 8.25
N THR A 189 -10.50 1.56 7.59
CA THR A 189 -11.13 1.29 6.31
C THR A 189 -11.41 -0.19 6.11
N THR A 190 -12.47 -0.50 5.39
CA THR A 190 -12.81 -1.84 4.91
C THR A 190 -12.90 -1.81 3.39
N SER A 191 -12.18 -2.71 2.73
CA SER A 191 -12.20 -2.88 1.28
C SER A 191 -12.88 -4.19 0.93
N LEU A 192 -13.85 -4.11 0.02
CA LEU A 192 -14.51 -5.26 -0.62
C LEU A 192 -14.01 -5.35 -2.05
N ASN A 193 -13.35 -6.43 -2.42
CA ASN A 193 -12.93 -6.70 -3.79
C ASN A 193 -13.74 -7.87 -4.36
N ILE A 194 -14.66 -7.56 -5.27
CA ILE A 194 -15.62 -8.51 -5.83
C ILE A 194 -15.19 -8.89 -7.23
N THR A 195 -14.99 -10.17 -7.48
CA THR A 195 -14.54 -10.72 -8.76
C THR A 195 -15.56 -11.74 -9.26
N GLY A 196 -15.87 -11.70 -10.56
CA GLY A 196 -16.82 -12.61 -11.19
C GLY A 196 -17.95 -11.89 -11.95
N PRO A 197 -19.05 -12.58 -12.26
CA PRO A 197 -20.18 -12.08 -13.08
C PRO A 197 -21.07 -11.05 -12.36
N LEU A 198 -20.48 -10.05 -11.68
CA LEU A 198 -21.22 -8.99 -10.99
C LEU A 198 -21.92 -8.10 -12.03
N SER A 199 -23.25 -8.02 -11.95
CA SER A 199 -24.09 -7.19 -12.81
C SER A 199 -24.61 -5.95 -12.11
N ASN A 200 -24.82 -6.00 -10.80
CA ASN A 200 -25.28 -4.84 -10.02
C ASN A 200 -24.96 -5.00 -8.52
N TRP A 201 -25.04 -3.91 -7.76
CA TRP A 201 -24.89 -3.89 -6.30
C TRP A 201 -25.75 -2.81 -5.66
N SER A 202 -25.88 -2.80 -4.34
CA SER A 202 -26.65 -1.78 -3.62
C SER A 202 -25.86 -0.51 -3.28
N PHE A 203 -24.58 -0.45 -3.64
CA PHE A 203 -23.72 0.69 -3.35
C PHE A 203 -23.86 1.76 -4.46
N ALA A 204 -23.53 3.01 -4.11
CA ALA A 204 -23.42 4.12 -5.07
C ALA A 204 -24.60 4.22 -6.04
N ASP A 205 -25.83 4.27 -5.52
CA ASP A 205 -27.08 4.35 -6.29
C ASP A 205 -27.22 3.26 -7.36
N ASN A 206 -26.77 2.05 -7.03
CA ASN A 206 -26.76 0.88 -7.92
C ASN A 206 -25.92 1.08 -9.19
N THR A 207 -24.85 1.86 -9.10
CA THR A 207 -23.92 2.10 -10.21
C THR A 207 -22.60 1.39 -9.94
N LEU A 208 -22.23 0.46 -10.82
CA LEU A 208 -20.93 -0.21 -10.76
C LEU A 208 -19.81 0.73 -11.24
N PRO A 209 -18.66 0.77 -10.54
CA PRO A 209 -17.49 1.48 -11.02
C PRO A 209 -16.87 0.74 -12.20
N ALA A 210 -15.94 1.39 -12.91
CA ALA A 210 -15.14 0.72 -13.91
C ALA A 210 -14.35 -0.45 -13.27
N PRO A 211 -14.41 -1.66 -13.84
CA PRO A 211 -13.70 -2.82 -13.28
C PRO A 211 -12.19 -2.64 -13.40
N GLN A 212 -11.46 -3.23 -12.46
CA GLN A 212 -10.01 -3.33 -12.49
C GLN A 212 -9.58 -4.73 -12.87
N THR A 213 -8.58 -4.82 -13.73
CA THR A 213 -7.95 -6.08 -14.12
C THR A 213 -6.49 -6.06 -13.69
N VAL A 214 -6.11 -6.97 -12.79
CA VAL A 214 -4.72 -7.15 -12.40
C VAL A 214 -4.10 -8.25 -13.25
N SER A 215 -3.02 -7.94 -13.97
CA SER A 215 -2.24 -8.92 -14.75
C SER A 215 -3.05 -9.75 -15.76
N GLY A 216 -4.09 -9.17 -16.36
CA GLY A 216 -4.97 -9.88 -17.30
C GLY A 216 -5.96 -10.86 -16.65
N GLY A 217 -6.09 -10.82 -15.31
CA GLY A 217 -7.08 -11.58 -14.56
C GLY A 217 -8.52 -11.11 -14.76
N PRO A 218 -9.50 -11.81 -14.16
CA PRO A 218 -10.91 -11.46 -14.26
C PRO A 218 -11.18 -10.03 -13.74
N PRO A 219 -12.22 -9.34 -14.28
CA PRO A 219 -12.59 -8.02 -13.82
C PRO A 219 -12.98 -8.04 -12.34
N SER A 220 -12.47 -7.07 -11.58
CA SER A 220 -12.76 -6.90 -10.17
C SER A 220 -13.35 -5.52 -9.87
N TYR A 221 -14.34 -5.48 -8.98
CA TYR A 221 -15.04 -4.28 -8.56
C TYR A 221 -14.73 -4.03 -7.09
N ILE A 222 -14.15 -2.88 -6.78
CA ILE A 222 -13.69 -2.57 -5.43
C ILE A 222 -14.57 -1.49 -4.81
N CYS A 223 -15.11 -1.78 -3.62
CA CYS A 223 -15.83 -0.83 -2.78
C CYS A 223 -15.02 -0.60 -1.50
N ARG A 224 -14.88 0.67 -1.09
CA ARG A 224 -14.21 1.05 0.15
C ARG A 224 -15.20 1.71 1.08
N LEU A 225 -15.29 1.19 2.29
CA LEU A 225 -16.15 1.66 3.37
C LEU A 225 -15.24 2.19 4.48
N THR A 226 -15.54 3.37 5.01
CA THR A 226 -14.67 4.05 5.99
C THR A 226 -15.37 4.25 7.32
N GLY A 227 -14.62 4.11 8.41
CA GLY A 227 -15.11 4.33 9.77
C GLY A 227 -15.49 3.04 10.49
N GLN A 228 -15.55 3.15 11.82
CA GLN A 228 -16.05 2.12 12.71
C GLN A 228 -17.58 2.13 12.72
N SER A 229 -18.19 0.95 12.86
CA SER A 229 -19.63 0.82 13.03
C SER A 229 -19.92 -0.25 14.10
N ASN A 230 -20.77 0.10 15.07
CA ASN A 230 -21.33 -0.86 16.01
C ASN A 230 -22.48 -1.67 15.38
N GLU A 231 -23.00 -1.21 14.24
CA GLU A 231 -24.02 -1.88 13.47
C GLU A 231 -23.39 -2.65 12.30
N ASN A 232 -24.00 -3.78 11.96
CA ASN A 232 -23.60 -4.55 10.80
C ASN A 232 -24.06 -3.87 9.51
N TRP A 233 -23.21 -3.85 8.49
CA TRP A 233 -23.55 -3.28 7.19
C TRP A 233 -24.29 -4.28 6.32
N SER A 234 -25.50 -3.93 5.91
CA SER A 234 -26.32 -4.72 5.00
C SER A 234 -26.27 -4.16 3.59
N PHE A 235 -26.03 -5.03 2.61
CA PHE A 235 -25.99 -4.67 1.20
C PHE A 235 -26.43 -5.86 0.34
N TRP A 236 -26.60 -5.66 -0.96
CA TRP A 236 -26.87 -6.76 -1.89
C TRP A 236 -25.96 -6.68 -3.12
N LEU A 237 -25.65 -7.87 -3.65
CA LEU A 237 -24.94 -8.06 -4.91
C LEU A 237 -25.83 -8.84 -5.86
N GLU A 238 -25.80 -8.48 -7.14
CA GLU A 238 -26.51 -9.18 -8.21
C GLU A 238 -25.51 -9.72 -9.21
N ALA A 239 -25.65 -11.01 -9.53
CA ALA A 239 -24.91 -11.67 -10.59
C ALA A 239 -25.85 -12.05 -11.73
N ASN A 240 -25.38 -11.95 -12.97
CA ASN A 240 -26.13 -12.32 -14.18
C ASN A 240 -25.87 -13.77 -14.64
N SER A 241 -25.19 -14.57 -13.81
CA SER A 241 -24.93 -15.99 -14.08
C SER A 241 -24.96 -16.81 -12.79
N SER A 242 -24.92 -18.14 -12.95
CA SER A 242 -24.80 -19.09 -11.84
C SER A 242 -23.37 -19.30 -11.36
N GLU A 243 -22.38 -18.66 -11.99
CA GLU A 243 -20.98 -18.76 -11.55
C GLU A 243 -20.80 -18.05 -10.19
N PRO A 244 -19.88 -18.54 -9.35
CA PRO A 244 -19.66 -17.97 -8.03
C PRO A 244 -19.06 -16.56 -8.11
N LEU A 245 -19.51 -15.66 -7.23
CA LEU A 245 -18.81 -14.42 -6.95
C LEU A 245 -17.73 -14.69 -5.91
N ARG A 246 -16.49 -14.29 -6.20
CA ARG A 246 -15.43 -14.23 -5.20
C ARG A 246 -15.43 -12.86 -4.55
N ILE A 247 -15.51 -12.80 -3.24
CA ILE A 247 -15.48 -11.57 -2.47
C ILE A 247 -14.31 -11.64 -1.50
N ASP A 248 -13.29 -10.82 -1.73
CA ASP A 248 -12.22 -10.61 -0.76
C ASP A 248 -12.60 -9.42 0.13
N VAL A 249 -12.62 -9.64 1.44
CA VAL A 249 -12.90 -8.63 2.46
C VAL A 249 -11.60 -8.33 3.20
N ALA A 250 -11.16 -7.09 3.19
CA ALA A 250 -9.95 -6.64 3.88
C ALA A 250 -10.30 -5.48 4.83
N VAL A 251 -10.20 -5.70 6.14
CA VAL A 251 -10.46 -4.70 7.16
C VAL A 251 -9.16 -4.23 7.77
N LEU A 252 -8.85 -2.94 7.63
CA LEU A 252 -7.68 -2.30 8.22
C LEU A 252 -8.02 -1.74 9.59
N ASP A 253 -7.32 -2.25 10.59
CA ASP A 253 -7.40 -1.81 11.98
C ASP A 253 -6.07 -1.18 12.40
N GLN A 254 -6.12 -0.03 13.07
CA GLN A 254 -4.90 0.66 13.53
C GLN A 254 -4.32 0.05 14.80
N PHE A 255 -5.09 -0.81 15.47
CA PHE A 255 -4.63 -1.52 16.64
C PHE A 255 -3.41 -2.41 16.31
N LEU A 256 -2.37 -2.30 17.13
CA LEU A 256 -1.15 -3.10 17.01
C LEU A 256 -1.04 -4.05 18.20
N VAL A 257 -0.78 -5.33 17.91
CA VAL A 257 -0.41 -6.32 18.94
C VAL A 257 1.00 -6.04 19.47
N ASP A 258 1.32 -6.57 20.64
CA ASP A 258 2.57 -6.24 21.34
C ASP A 258 3.80 -6.77 20.59
N SER A 259 3.73 -7.95 19.97
CA SER A 259 4.82 -8.43 19.10
C SER A 259 5.08 -7.52 17.89
N THR A 260 4.04 -6.90 17.35
CA THR A 260 4.17 -5.93 16.25
C THR A 260 4.80 -4.62 16.73
N LYS A 261 4.44 -4.16 17.92
CA LYS A 261 5.07 -2.99 18.55
C LYS A 261 6.55 -3.24 18.84
N GLU A 262 6.87 -4.43 19.36
CA GLU A 262 8.24 -4.88 19.60
C GLU A 262 9.02 -4.88 18.29
N LEU A 263 8.52 -5.56 17.24
CA LEU A 263 9.16 -5.59 15.93
C LEU A 263 9.39 -4.19 15.36
N LYS A 264 8.40 -3.29 15.46
CA LYS A 264 8.54 -1.88 15.04
C LYS A 264 9.67 -1.18 15.79
N SER A 265 9.82 -1.43 17.10
CA SER A 265 10.84 -0.77 17.92
C SER A 265 12.29 -1.16 17.58
N LEU A 266 12.48 -2.29 16.90
CA LEU A 266 13.79 -2.79 16.47
C LEU A 266 14.32 -2.11 15.21
N PHE A 267 13.50 -1.30 14.54
CA PHE A 267 13.95 -0.53 13.38
C PHE A 267 14.67 0.74 13.82
N PRO A 268 15.77 1.12 13.14
CA PRO A 268 16.49 2.35 13.43
C PRO A 268 15.63 3.61 13.23
N SER A 269 15.98 4.70 13.91
CA SER A 269 15.22 5.96 13.86
C SER A 269 15.17 6.65 12.50
N TRP A 270 16.05 6.29 11.56
CA TRP A 270 16.00 6.77 10.18
C TRP A 270 14.94 6.04 9.33
N ALA A 271 14.41 4.91 9.81
CA ALA A 271 13.32 4.18 9.16
C ALA A 271 11.98 4.62 9.76
N ASP A 272 11.23 5.40 9.00
CA ASP A 272 9.87 5.79 9.34
C ASP A 272 8.91 4.67 8.96
N MET A 273 8.35 4.01 9.98
CA MET A 273 7.48 2.85 9.82
C MET A 273 6.01 3.22 9.95
N THR A 274 5.26 3.06 8.86
CA THR A 274 3.79 3.01 8.89
C THR A 274 3.36 1.58 9.17
N VAL A 275 2.69 1.37 10.31
CA VAL A 275 2.34 0.03 10.79
C VAL A 275 0.85 -0.07 11.02
N PHE A 276 0.22 -1.15 10.56
CA PHE A 276 -1.20 -1.42 10.77
C PHE A 276 -1.51 -2.91 10.71
N THR A 277 -2.68 -3.27 11.21
CA THR A 277 -3.21 -4.63 11.19
C THR A 277 -4.27 -4.75 10.10
N THR A 278 -4.34 -5.90 9.45
CA THR A 278 -5.35 -6.20 8.43
C THR A 278 -5.96 -7.56 8.68
N PHE A 279 -7.29 -7.62 8.72
CA PHE A 279 -8.05 -8.87 8.72
C PHE A 279 -8.52 -9.15 7.30
N PHE A 280 -8.16 -10.31 6.77
CA PHE A 280 -8.43 -10.67 5.38
C PHE A 280 -9.20 -11.98 5.31
N SER A 281 -10.31 -12.00 4.57
CA SER A 281 -11.08 -13.21 4.30
C SER A 281 -11.57 -13.23 2.86
N THR A 282 -11.71 -14.44 2.31
CA THR A 282 -12.23 -14.66 0.96
C THR A 282 -13.45 -15.54 1.02
N TYR A 283 -14.53 -15.10 0.38
CA TYR A 283 -15.80 -15.82 0.28
C TYR A 283 -16.10 -16.19 -1.17
N TYR A 284 -16.60 -17.39 -1.40
CA TYR A 284 -17.11 -17.84 -2.70
C TYR A 284 -18.61 -18.05 -2.56
N LEU A 285 -19.39 -17.16 -3.17
CA LEU A 285 -20.84 -17.12 -3.04
C LEU A 285 -21.55 -17.48 -4.33
#